data_AF-A0A6B1FZJ0-F1
#
_entry.id   AF-A0A6B1FZJ0-F1
#
_cell.length_a   1.000
_cell.length_b   1.000
_cell.length_c   1.000
_cell.angle_alpha   90.00
_cell.angle_beta   90.00
_cell.angle_gamma   90.00
#
_symmetry.space_group_name_H-M   'P 1'
#
loop_
_entity.id
_entity.type
_entity.pdbx_description
1 polymer ?
#
loop_
_entity_poly.entity_id
_entity_poly.type
_entity_poly.pdbx_seq_one_letter_code
_entity_poly.pdbx_strand_id
1 'polypeptide(L)'
;MTLDEQIEALLSQAPGFWHLDACGVTRTERQIPALLHGVDQPPAGERLQLVLIGGLSGKQEDADAALAALHSYRTVSGLTQRYALSAVPCANPDGLALGAAPENGAGGNPGTAYPPPGDSYYDANPEAHYLWRWVSFQAPDLVLEIRTGEVTSWEGSALCLALLEQFRSVLNASELPSDSSLMGALSTGEPNLLPPIFGLRLTCAAADLETELAKLWTVLGQVPDHARSPTRSALQA
;
A
#
# COMPACT_ATOMS: atom_id res chain seq x y z
N MET A 1 -9.49 12.72 -16.08
CA MET A 1 -10.19 11.53 -15.60
C MET A 1 -10.21 11.62 -14.09
N THR A 2 -11.38 11.53 -13.46
CA THR A 2 -11.48 11.50 -11.99
C THR A 2 -10.90 10.19 -11.46
N LEU A 3 -10.54 10.13 -10.17
CA LEU A 3 -10.06 8.90 -9.52
C LEU A 3 -11.01 7.71 -9.76
N ASP A 4 -12.32 7.94 -9.60
CA ASP A 4 -13.35 6.91 -9.73
C ASP A 4 -13.41 6.39 -11.18
N GLU A 5 -13.34 7.28 -12.17
CA GLU A 5 -13.25 6.90 -13.59
C GLU A 5 -11.98 6.07 -13.88
N GLN A 6 -10.84 6.38 -13.24
CA GLN A 6 -9.61 5.59 -13.43
C GLN A 6 -9.73 4.18 -12.83
N ILE A 7 -10.35 4.08 -11.65
CA ILE A 7 -10.60 2.79 -10.99
C ILE A 7 -11.56 1.95 -11.83
N GLU A 8 -12.65 2.54 -12.33
CA GLU A 8 -13.60 1.85 -13.23
C GLU A 8 -12.91 1.40 -14.53
N ALA A 9 -12.05 2.23 -15.11
CA ALA A 9 -11.26 1.86 -16.28
C ALA A 9 -10.32 0.68 -15.96
N LEU A 10 -9.66 0.67 -14.81
CA LEU A 10 -8.79 -0.43 -14.38
C LEU A 10 -9.58 -1.75 -14.23
N LEU A 11 -10.73 -1.70 -13.57
CA LEU A 11 -11.60 -2.86 -13.32
C LEU A 11 -12.21 -3.41 -14.61
N SER A 12 -12.67 -2.54 -15.52
CA SER A 12 -13.22 -2.96 -16.82
C SER A 12 -12.18 -3.65 -17.72
N GLN A 13 -10.90 -3.29 -17.58
CA GLN A 13 -9.81 -3.94 -18.30
C GLN A 13 -9.42 -5.32 -17.76
N ALA A 14 -9.77 -5.68 -16.51
CA ALA A 14 -9.64 -7.04 -15.99
C ALA A 14 -10.81 -7.42 -15.09
N PRO A 15 -11.95 -7.79 -15.69
CA PRO A 15 -13.12 -8.25 -14.93
C PRO A 15 -12.77 -9.42 -14.01
N GLY A 16 -13.16 -9.31 -12.75
CA GLY A 16 -12.95 -10.36 -11.73
C GLY A 16 -11.54 -10.44 -11.13
N PHE A 17 -10.57 -9.64 -11.60
CA PHE A 17 -9.22 -9.63 -11.04
C PHE A 17 -9.16 -8.91 -9.68
N TRP A 18 -9.95 -7.84 -9.55
CA TRP A 18 -10.19 -7.16 -8.28
C TRP A 18 -11.68 -6.94 -8.05
N HIS A 19 -12.07 -6.92 -6.78
CA HIS A 19 -13.36 -6.40 -6.33
C HIS A 19 -13.15 -5.02 -5.73
N LEU A 20 -14.00 -4.07 -6.12
CA LEU A 20 -14.06 -2.75 -5.49
C LEU A 20 -14.82 -2.85 -4.16
N ASP A 21 -14.20 -2.35 -3.12
CA ASP A 21 -14.75 -2.20 -1.77
C ASP A 21 -14.25 -0.85 -1.19
N ALA A 22 -14.41 -0.64 0.11
CA ALA A 22 -13.86 0.50 0.82
C ALA A 22 -13.11 0.06 2.08
N CYS A 23 -11.95 0.66 2.36
CA CYS A 23 -11.24 0.43 3.62
C CYS A 23 -11.81 1.26 4.78
N GLY A 24 -12.60 2.29 4.46
CA GLY A 24 -13.25 3.20 5.41
C GLY A 24 -13.98 4.32 4.69
N VAL A 25 -14.34 5.35 5.46
CA VAL A 25 -14.97 6.57 4.93
C VAL A 25 -14.24 7.81 5.47
N THR A 26 -14.21 8.87 4.69
CA THR A 26 -13.67 10.15 5.13
C THR A 26 -14.68 10.90 6.00
N ARG A 27 -14.29 12.08 6.49
CA ARG A 27 -15.20 12.99 7.21
C ARG A 27 -16.38 13.48 6.39
N THR A 28 -16.28 13.53 5.07
CA THR A 28 -17.40 13.89 4.18
C THR A 28 -18.24 12.69 3.77
N GLU A 29 -18.06 11.54 4.43
CA GLU A 29 -18.72 10.26 4.12
C GLU A 29 -18.31 9.67 2.77
N ARG A 30 -17.25 10.20 2.13
CA ARG A 30 -16.68 9.63 0.93
C ARG A 30 -16.00 8.30 1.24
N GLN A 31 -16.28 7.27 0.46
CA GLN A 31 -15.58 5.99 0.60
C GLN A 31 -14.09 6.14 0.25
N ILE A 32 -13.22 5.54 1.06
CA ILE A 32 -11.81 5.37 0.74
C ILE A 32 -11.69 4.08 -0.07
N PRO A 33 -11.46 4.16 -1.40
CA PRO A 33 -11.60 3.00 -2.27
C PRO A 33 -10.53 1.95 -1.96
N ALA A 34 -10.94 0.69 -1.91
CA ALA A 34 -10.07 -0.45 -1.75
C ALA A 34 -10.32 -1.46 -2.87
N LEU A 35 -9.25 -1.98 -3.46
CA LEU A 35 -9.28 -3.04 -4.45
C LEU A 35 -8.84 -4.33 -3.77
N LEU A 36 -9.75 -5.27 -3.61
CA LEU A 36 -9.46 -6.58 -3.01
C LEU A 36 -9.16 -7.59 -4.10
N HIS A 37 -8.15 -8.43 -3.90
CA HIS A 37 -7.87 -9.54 -4.80
C HIS A 37 -9.12 -10.41 -5.06
N GLY A 38 -9.34 -10.82 -6.31
CA GLY A 38 -10.53 -11.55 -6.75
C GLY A 38 -10.75 -12.87 -6.00
N VAL A 39 -12.00 -13.16 -5.61
CA VAL A 39 -12.36 -14.38 -4.83
C VAL A 39 -12.30 -15.66 -5.66
N ASP A 40 -12.28 -15.55 -6.99
CA ASP A 40 -12.18 -16.70 -7.93
C ASP A 40 -10.73 -17.21 -8.10
N GLN A 41 -9.80 -16.68 -7.30
CA GLN A 41 -8.39 -17.06 -7.30
C GLN A 41 -8.12 -18.04 -6.14
N PRO A 42 -7.05 -18.88 -6.22
CA PRO A 42 -6.72 -19.84 -5.16
C PRO A 42 -6.75 -19.17 -3.79
N PRO A 43 -7.15 -19.89 -2.72
CA PRO A 43 -7.28 -19.29 -1.40
C PRO A 43 -6.03 -18.48 -1.05
N ALA A 44 -6.23 -17.27 -0.52
CA ALA A 44 -5.15 -16.35 -0.13
C ALA A 44 -4.04 -17.00 0.73
N GLY A 45 -4.30 -18.15 1.36
CA GLY A 45 -3.30 -18.95 2.07
C GLY A 45 -2.13 -19.45 1.21
N GLU A 46 -2.31 -19.68 -0.09
CA GLU A 46 -1.25 -20.23 -0.96
C GLU A 46 -0.31 -19.16 -1.52
N ARG A 47 -0.83 -17.95 -1.77
CA ARG A 47 -0.06 -16.84 -2.35
C ARG A 47 0.52 -15.92 -1.28
N LEU A 48 1.62 -15.25 -1.59
CA LEU A 48 2.12 -14.14 -0.79
C LEU A 48 1.13 -12.96 -0.88
N GLN A 49 0.78 -12.37 0.26
CA GLN A 49 -0.20 -11.29 0.34
C GLN A 49 0.51 -9.94 0.21
N LEU A 50 0.20 -9.17 -0.83
CA LEU A 50 0.69 -7.82 -1.03
C LEU A 50 -0.44 -6.82 -0.77
N VAL A 51 -0.10 -5.73 -0.11
CA VAL A 51 -0.97 -4.55 0.01
C VAL A 51 -0.24 -3.35 -0.57
N LEU A 52 -0.85 -2.67 -1.54
CA LEU A 52 -0.35 -1.41 -2.07
C LEU A 52 -1.14 -0.23 -1.47
N ILE A 53 -0.45 0.76 -0.92
CA ILE A 53 -1.05 2.01 -0.43
C ILE A 53 -0.50 3.18 -1.25
N GLY A 54 -1.43 3.96 -1.83
CA GLY A 54 -1.14 5.15 -2.61
C GLY A 54 -1.94 6.36 -2.14
N GLY A 55 -1.55 7.55 -2.60
CA GLY A 55 -2.34 8.77 -2.42
C GLY A 55 -2.55 9.22 -0.97
N LEU A 56 -1.67 8.83 -0.03
CA LEU A 56 -1.71 9.32 1.36
C LEU A 56 -1.57 10.84 1.45
N SER A 57 -0.83 11.44 0.52
CA SER A 57 -0.68 12.90 0.43
C SER A 57 -1.93 13.61 -0.08
N GLY A 58 -2.89 12.91 -0.70
CA GLY A 58 -3.99 13.54 -1.41
C GLY A 58 -3.58 14.25 -2.71
N LYS A 59 -2.36 14.04 -3.22
CA LYS A 59 -1.96 14.55 -4.54
C LYS A 59 -2.39 13.61 -5.66
N GLN A 60 -2.72 14.18 -6.82
CA GLN A 60 -3.13 13.41 -8.00
C GLN A 60 -2.01 12.49 -8.48
N GLU A 61 -0.77 12.98 -8.43
CA GLU A 61 0.41 12.26 -8.90
C GLU A 61 0.67 10.98 -8.10
N ASP A 62 0.41 10.98 -6.79
CA ASP A 62 0.53 9.78 -5.94
C ASP A 62 -0.55 8.74 -6.25
N ALA A 63 -1.78 9.18 -6.53
CA ALA A 63 -2.87 8.28 -6.91
C ALA A 63 -2.64 7.69 -8.31
N ASP A 64 -2.19 8.50 -9.26
CA ASP A 64 -1.84 8.05 -10.62
C ASP A 64 -0.68 7.04 -10.58
N ALA A 65 0.33 7.27 -9.75
CA ALA A 65 1.45 6.35 -9.58
C ALA A 65 1.01 4.99 -9.02
N ALA A 66 0.09 4.99 -8.04
CA ALA A 66 -0.48 3.77 -7.48
C ALA A 66 -1.30 2.99 -8.52
N LEU A 67 -2.12 3.68 -9.32
CA LEU A 67 -2.90 3.07 -10.41
C LEU A 67 -1.99 2.52 -11.52
N ALA A 68 -0.92 3.23 -11.87
CA ALA A 68 0.08 2.74 -12.82
C ALA A 68 0.79 1.48 -12.32
N ALA A 69 1.12 1.41 -11.03
CA ALA A 69 1.68 0.21 -10.41
C ALA A 69 0.72 -0.98 -10.46
N LEU A 70 -0.57 -0.77 -10.19
CA LEU A 70 -1.60 -1.80 -10.34
C LEU A 70 -1.73 -2.28 -11.79
N HIS A 71 -1.74 -1.36 -12.75
CA HIS A 71 -1.77 -1.72 -14.17
C HIS A 71 -0.54 -2.54 -14.56
N SER A 72 0.65 -2.10 -14.15
CA SER A 72 1.93 -2.78 -14.43
C SER A 72 1.99 -4.17 -13.80
N TYR A 73 1.58 -4.33 -12.54
CA TYR A 73 1.57 -5.62 -11.85
C TYR A 73 0.79 -6.71 -12.62
N ARG A 74 -0.32 -6.35 -13.28
CA ARG A 74 -1.13 -7.28 -14.08
C ARG A 74 -0.46 -7.75 -15.35
N THR A 75 0.46 -6.97 -15.92
CA THR A 75 1.08 -7.28 -17.20
C THR A 75 2.34 -8.14 -17.03
N VAL A 76 2.87 -8.26 -15.81
CA VAL A 76 4.05 -9.06 -15.52
C VAL A 76 3.69 -10.54 -15.36
N SER A 77 4.26 -11.37 -16.25
CA SER A 77 4.06 -12.81 -16.24
C SER A 77 4.56 -13.46 -14.93
N GLY A 78 3.78 -14.39 -14.37
CA GLY A 78 4.14 -15.16 -13.18
C GLY A 78 3.90 -14.44 -11.84
N LEU A 79 3.93 -13.11 -11.78
CA LEU A 79 3.70 -12.36 -10.53
C LEU A 79 2.31 -12.56 -9.96
N THR A 80 1.29 -12.53 -10.82
CA THR A 80 -0.12 -12.69 -10.42
C THR A 80 -0.48 -14.10 -9.93
N GLN A 81 0.42 -15.07 -10.15
CA GLN A 81 0.29 -16.44 -9.65
C GLN A 81 0.94 -16.61 -8.27
N ARG A 82 2.01 -15.83 -8.00
CA ARG A 82 2.77 -15.84 -6.74
C ARG A 82 2.14 -14.95 -5.68
N TYR A 83 1.59 -13.82 -6.08
CA TYR A 83 1.07 -12.80 -5.17
C TYR A 83 -0.43 -12.60 -5.33
N ALA A 84 -1.11 -12.38 -4.20
CA ALA A 84 -2.43 -11.78 -4.17
C ALA A 84 -2.25 -10.31 -3.78
N LEU A 85 -2.57 -9.39 -4.70
CA LEU A 85 -2.40 -7.95 -4.47
C LEU A 85 -3.76 -7.31 -4.17
N SER A 86 -3.89 -6.75 -2.97
CA SER A 86 -4.95 -5.80 -2.61
C SER A 86 -4.38 -4.38 -2.57
N ALA A 87 -5.20 -3.34 -2.71
CA ALA A 87 -4.70 -1.97 -2.73
C ALA A 87 -5.69 -0.92 -2.25
N VAL A 88 -5.16 0.19 -1.75
CA VAL A 88 -5.87 1.46 -1.58
C VAL A 88 -5.16 2.48 -2.49
N PRO A 89 -5.68 2.73 -3.71
CA PRO A 89 -4.99 3.58 -4.68
C PRO A 89 -4.95 5.06 -4.26
N CYS A 90 -5.92 5.52 -3.47
CA CYS A 90 -5.93 6.85 -2.88
C CYS A 90 -6.46 6.81 -1.46
N ALA A 91 -5.55 6.94 -0.50
CA ALA A 91 -5.84 6.91 0.93
C ALA A 91 -6.37 8.25 1.49
N ASN A 92 -6.20 9.36 0.76
CA ASN A 92 -6.75 10.68 1.08
C ASN A 92 -7.61 11.24 -0.08
N PRO A 93 -8.77 10.63 -0.37
CA PRO A 93 -9.59 11.01 -1.53
C PRO A 93 -10.27 12.38 -1.37
N ASP A 94 -10.53 12.84 -0.14
CA ASP A 94 -11.05 14.18 0.12
C ASP A 94 -9.98 15.25 -0.07
N GLY A 95 -8.77 15.03 0.46
CA GLY A 95 -7.62 15.90 0.20
C GLY A 95 -7.35 16.06 -1.30
N LEU A 96 -7.50 14.97 -2.06
CA LEU A 96 -7.44 14.99 -3.52
C LEU A 96 -8.55 15.82 -4.15
N ALA A 97 -9.81 15.54 -3.81
CA ALA A 97 -10.96 16.22 -4.41
C ALA A 97 -11.00 17.72 -4.11
N LEU A 98 -10.50 18.11 -2.93
CA LEU A 98 -10.46 19.50 -2.48
C LEU A 98 -9.18 20.24 -2.88
N GLY A 99 -8.16 19.53 -3.39
CA GLY A 99 -6.83 20.11 -3.62
C GLY A 99 -6.17 20.59 -2.32
N ALA A 100 -6.45 19.91 -1.20
CA ALA A 100 -6.04 20.30 0.15
C ALA A 100 -4.78 19.55 0.64
N ALA A 101 -4.08 18.84 -0.24
CA ALA A 101 -2.87 18.09 0.10
C ALA A 101 -1.85 18.92 0.92
N PRO A 102 -1.25 18.37 2.00
CA PRO A 102 -1.38 16.99 2.49
C PRO A 102 -2.57 16.75 3.43
N GLU A 103 -3.42 17.75 3.67
CA GLU A 103 -4.55 17.65 4.59
C GLU A 103 -5.73 16.89 3.96
N ASN A 104 -6.62 16.36 4.79
CA ASN A 104 -7.87 15.70 4.35
C ASN A 104 -9.06 16.66 4.21
N GLY A 105 -8.85 17.96 4.39
CA GLY A 105 -9.93 18.97 4.37
C GLY A 105 -10.79 19.02 5.64
N ALA A 106 -10.47 18.22 6.66
CA ALA A 106 -11.16 18.19 7.96
C ALA A 106 -10.23 18.49 9.15
N GLY A 107 -9.00 18.96 8.89
CA GLY A 107 -7.99 19.28 9.90
C GLY A 107 -7.06 18.12 10.26
N GLY A 108 -7.12 16.99 9.53
CA GLY A 108 -6.25 15.83 9.66
C GLY A 108 -5.27 15.68 8.49
N ASN A 109 -4.27 14.81 8.66
CA ASN A 109 -3.33 14.41 7.62
C ASN A 109 -3.19 12.87 7.63
N PRO A 110 -3.76 12.17 6.64
CA PRO A 110 -3.74 10.70 6.61
C PRO A 110 -2.34 10.09 6.47
N GLY A 111 -1.32 10.87 6.12
CA GLY A 111 0.07 10.41 5.99
C GLY A 111 0.86 10.32 7.30
N THR A 112 0.31 10.78 8.43
CA THR A 112 1.03 10.88 9.71
C THR A 112 0.21 10.38 10.90
N ALA A 113 0.82 10.42 12.10
CA ALA A 113 0.23 10.04 13.37
C ALA A 113 -0.11 8.54 13.49
N TYR A 114 0.75 7.66 12.97
CA TYR A 114 0.64 6.21 13.19
C TYR A 114 1.53 5.75 14.36
N PRO A 115 1.07 4.78 15.18
CA PRO A 115 -0.29 4.25 15.24
C PRO A 115 -1.30 5.35 15.64
N PRO A 116 -2.52 5.34 15.08
CA PRO A 116 -3.48 6.42 15.30
C PRO A 116 -3.91 6.49 16.78
N PRO A 117 -3.80 7.66 17.43
CA PRO A 117 -4.08 7.81 18.84
C PRO A 117 -5.59 7.88 19.14
N GLY A 118 -6.00 7.36 20.30
CA GLY A 118 -7.36 7.54 20.83
C GLY A 118 -8.46 6.72 20.12
N ASP A 119 -9.72 7.05 20.44
CA ASP A 119 -10.91 6.40 19.89
C ASP A 119 -11.44 7.18 18.67
N SER A 120 -11.64 6.47 17.55
CA SER A 120 -11.77 7.02 16.18
C SER A 120 -12.99 7.92 15.88
N TYR A 121 -13.95 8.06 16.80
CA TYR A 121 -15.27 8.62 16.46
C TYR A 121 -15.32 10.13 16.25
N TYR A 122 -14.40 10.90 16.84
CA TYR A 122 -14.34 12.36 16.71
C TYR A 122 -13.01 12.86 16.14
N ASP A 123 -12.16 11.96 15.67
CA ASP A 123 -10.87 12.32 15.11
C ASP A 123 -11.06 13.22 13.87
N ALA A 124 -10.18 14.20 13.71
CA ALA A 124 -10.03 14.96 12.48
C ALA A 124 -9.36 14.11 11.37
N ASN A 125 -8.77 12.96 11.72
CA ASN A 125 -8.05 12.06 10.83
C ASN A 125 -8.56 10.59 10.86
N PRO A 126 -9.88 10.35 10.68
CA PRO A 126 -10.42 9.00 10.75
C PRO A 126 -9.84 8.05 9.67
N GLU A 127 -9.34 8.59 8.55
CA GLU A 127 -8.67 7.84 7.50
C GLU A 127 -7.50 7.01 8.05
N ALA A 128 -6.69 7.56 8.96
CA ALA A 128 -5.57 6.85 9.55
C ALA A 128 -6.02 5.63 10.38
N HIS A 129 -7.14 5.75 11.13
CA HIS A 129 -7.72 4.62 11.85
C HIS A 129 -8.23 3.53 10.90
N TYR A 130 -8.89 3.91 9.81
CA TYR A 130 -9.39 2.96 8.82
C TYR A 130 -8.26 2.23 8.11
N LEU A 131 -7.25 2.95 7.63
CA LEU A 131 -6.07 2.37 6.97
C LEU A 131 -5.31 1.43 7.91
N TRP A 132 -5.05 1.87 9.14
CA TRP A 132 -4.37 1.06 10.15
C TRP A 132 -5.09 -0.27 10.39
N ARG A 133 -6.41 -0.22 10.63
CA ARG A 133 -7.21 -1.42 10.87
C ARG A 133 -7.30 -2.30 9.62
N TRP A 134 -7.57 -1.70 8.47
CA TRP A 134 -7.78 -2.44 7.23
C TRP A 134 -6.51 -3.17 6.79
N VAL A 135 -5.35 -2.51 6.76
CA VAL A 135 -4.06 -3.14 6.42
C VAL A 135 -3.77 -4.29 7.38
N SER A 136 -3.99 -4.09 8.67
CA SER A 136 -3.80 -5.13 9.68
C SER A 136 -4.73 -6.34 9.45
N PHE A 137 -5.98 -6.13 9.04
CA PHE A 137 -6.92 -7.22 8.72
C PHE A 137 -6.59 -7.97 7.44
N GLN A 138 -5.89 -7.35 6.49
CA GLN A 138 -5.37 -8.08 5.33
C GLN A 138 -4.26 -9.07 5.72
N ALA A 139 -3.59 -8.82 6.86
CA ALA A 139 -2.41 -9.57 7.32
C ALA A 139 -1.39 -9.84 6.20
N PRO A 140 -0.88 -8.78 5.55
CA PRO A 140 -0.02 -8.91 4.38
C PRO A 140 1.36 -9.47 4.72
N ASP A 141 1.97 -10.09 3.72
CA ASP A 141 3.39 -10.46 3.74
C ASP A 141 4.28 -9.23 3.46
N LEU A 142 3.80 -8.29 2.63
CA LEU A 142 4.51 -7.03 2.34
C LEU A 142 3.51 -5.91 2.05
N VAL A 143 3.76 -4.74 2.64
CA VAL A 143 3.08 -3.48 2.30
C VAL A 143 4.01 -2.63 1.43
N LEU A 144 3.50 -2.21 0.29
CA LEU A 144 4.14 -1.29 -0.65
C LEU A 144 3.49 0.09 -0.55
N GLU A 145 4.27 1.11 -0.21
CA GLU A 145 3.85 2.51 -0.33
C GLU A 145 4.49 3.12 -1.60
N ILE A 146 3.68 3.79 -2.43
CA ILE A 146 4.18 4.55 -3.59
C ILE A 146 3.91 6.03 -3.37
N ARG A 147 4.98 6.82 -3.47
CA ARG A 147 4.98 8.28 -3.33
C ARG A 147 5.66 8.91 -4.54
N THR A 148 5.22 10.09 -4.89
CA THR A 148 5.90 10.93 -5.86
C THR A 148 6.83 11.91 -5.16
N GLY A 149 8.00 12.13 -5.75
CA GLY A 149 9.00 13.04 -5.22
C GLY A 149 10.07 13.35 -6.26
N GLU A 150 10.90 14.37 -5.97
CA GLU A 150 11.96 14.78 -6.90
C GLU A 150 13.14 13.81 -6.92
N VAL A 151 13.39 13.14 -5.80
CA VAL A 151 14.50 12.20 -5.64
C VAL A 151 13.94 10.79 -5.58
N THR A 152 14.40 9.96 -6.52
CA THR A 152 14.06 8.54 -6.55
C THR A 152 14.82 7.79 -5.45
N SER A 153 14.08 7.13 -4.55
CA SER A 153 14.61 6.34 -3.46
C SER A 153 13.71 5.14 -3.14
N TRP A 154 14.37 4.07 -2.70
CA TRP A 154 13.72 2.92 -2.09
C TRP A 154 14.04 2.88 -0.60
N GLU A 155 13.04 2.64 0.22
CA GLU A 155 13.19 2.48 1.66
C GLU A 155 12.47 1.21 2.12
N GLY A 156 13.15 0.36 2.90
CA GLY A 156 12.57 -0.88 3.41
C GLY A 156 12.68 -0.99 4.93
N SER A 157 11.73 -1.68 5.54
CA SER A 157 11.80 -2.01 6.97
C SER A 157 13.05 -2.82 7.30
N ALA A 158 13.63 -2.64 8.49
CA ALA A 158 14.86 -3.33 8.89
C ALA A 158 14.77 -4.85 8.71
N LEU A 159 13.65 -5.45 9.10
CA LEU A 159 13.42 -6.89 8.99
C LEU A 159 13.27 -7.34 7.53
N CYS A 160 12.55 -6.57 6.70
CA CYS A 160 12.44 -6.84 5.27
C CYS A 160 13.80 -6.82 4.59
N LEU A 161 14.63 -5.82 4.89
CA LEU A 161 15.96 -5.68 4.28
C LEU A 161 16.98 -6.69 4.81
N ALA A 162 16.73 -7.28 5.99
CA ALA A 162 17.56 -8.36 6.53
C ALA A 162 17.22 -9.72 5.88
N LEU A 163 15.94 -9.96 5.57
CA LEU A 163 15.47 -11.24 5.03
C LEU A 163 15.43 -11.29 3.49
N LEU A 164 15.26 -10.14 2.84
CA LEU A 164 15.15 -10.02 1.38
C LEU A 164 16.31 -9.17 0.84
N GLU A 165 17.51 -9.75 0.82
CA GLU A 165 18.75 -9.06 0.41
C GLU A 165 18.65 -8.41 -0.98
N GLN A 166 17.83 -8.97 -1.88
CA GLN A 166 17.58 -8.42 -3.22
C GLN A 166 17.03 -6.98 -3.17
N PHE A 167 16.34 -6.61 -2.09
CA PHE A 167 15.82 -5.25 -1.93
C PHE A 167 16.98 -4.27 -1.70
N ARG A 168 18.03 -4.68 -0.97
CA ARG A 168 19.24 -3.86 -0.83
C ARG A 168 20.09 -3.88 -2.10
N SER A 169 20.31 -5.05 -2.69
CA SER A 169 21.30 -5.19 -3.78
C SER A 169 20.78 -4.76 -5.16
N VAL A 170 19.48 -4.84 -5.41
CA VAL A 170 18.86 -4.48 -6.70
C VAL A 170 18.14 -3.15 -6.64
N LEU A 171 17.33 -2.91 -5.60
CA LEU A 171 16.60 -1.64 -5.46
C LEU A 171 17.44 -0.54 -4.78
N ASN A 172 18.62 -0.87 -4.25
CA ASN A 172 19.43 0.03 -3.42
C ASN A 172 18.64 0.59 -2.23
N ALA A 173 17.74 -0.22 -1.65
CA ALA A 173 16.87 0.24 -0.58
C ALA A 173 17.64 0.56 0.70
N SER A 174 17.45 1.78 1.22
CA SER A 174 17.88 2.17 2.56
C SER A 174 16.86 1.76 3.61
N GLU A 175 17.22 1.82 4.88
CA GLU A 175 16.27 1.53 5.96
C GLU A 175 15.22 2.64 6.07
N LEU A 176 13.95 2.27 6.28
CA LEU A 176 12.87 3.22 6.58
C LEU A 176 13.18 3.99 7.87
N PRO A 177 12.92 5.30 7.91
CA PRO A 177 13.06 6.07 9.14
C PRO A 177 12.06 5.59 10.20
N SER A 178 12.47 5.65 11.45
CA SER A 178 11.57 5.50 12.61
C SER A 178 10.78 6.79 12.80
N ASP A 179 9.72 6.95 12.03
CA ASP A 179 8.82 8.11 12.06
C ASP A 179 7.38 7.70 12.38
N SER A 180 6.48 8.69 12.47
CA SER A 180 5.04 8.46 12.69
C SER A 180 4.27 8.22 11.38
N SER A 181 4.94 7.77 10.31
CA SER A 181 4.26 7.39 9.06
C SER A 181 3.63 6.00 9.19
N LEU A 182 2.66 5.70 8.31
CA LEU A 182 2.03 4.38 8.26
C LEU A 182 3.09 3.27 8.15
N MET A 183 4.04 3.42 7.22
CA MET A 183 5.07 2.41 7.00
C MET A 183 6.02 2.27 8.19
N GLY A 184 6.44 3.37 8.82
CA GLY A 184 7.29 3.34 10.01
C GLY A 184 6.63 2.57 11.16
N ALA A 185 5.35 2.86 11.41
CA ALA A 185 4.58 2.24 12.48
C ALA A 185 4.26 0.75 12.21
N LEU A 186 3.88 0.38 10.98
CA LEU A 186 3.62 -1.03 10.63
C LEU A 186 4.89 -1.90 10.72
N SER A 187 6.05 -1.29 10.46
CA SER A 187 7.34 -1.98 10.39
C SER A 187 8.02 -2.19 11.74
N THR A 188 7.58 -1.50 12.79
CA THR A 188 8.23 -1.50 14.11
C THR A 188 7.28 -1.70 15.29
N GLY A 189 5.99 -1.38 15.11
CA GLY A 189 4.96 -1.52 16.14
C GLY A 189 4.24 -2.86 16.13
N GLU A 190 3.12 -2.91 16.87
CA GLU A 190 2.24 -4.08 16.95
C GLU A 190 0.86 -3.77 16.32
N PRO A 191 0.75 -3.75 14.97
CA PRO A 191 -0.51 -3.49 14.29
C PRO A 191 -1.59 -4.49 14.70
N ASN A 192 -2.64 -4.00 15.36
CA ASN A 192 -3.71 -4.81 15.96
C ASN A 192 -3.19 -5.96 16.86
N LEU A 193 -2.16 -5.70 17.67
CA LEU A 193 -1.55 -6.69 18.57
C LEU A 193 -0.86 -7.86 17.85
N LEU A 194 -0.58 -7.70 16.55
CA LEU A 194 0.20 -8.65 15.77
C LEU A 194 1.64 -8.14 15.61
N PRO A 195 2.61 -9.04 15.36
CA PRO A 195 3.99 -8.65 15.06
C PRO A 195 4.09 -7.70 13.85
N PRO A 196 5.24 -7.03 13.66
CA PRO A 196 5.47 -6.13 12.53
C PRO A 196 5.28 -6.77 11.15
N ILE A 197 4.88 -5.94 10.18
CA ILE A 197 4.69 -6.29 8.77
C ILE A 197 5.91 -5.83 7.97
N PHE A 198 6.30 -6.56 6.91
CA PHE A 198 7.34 -6.04 6.02
C PHE A 198 6.86 -4.81 5.28
N GLY A 199 7.67 -3.76 5.31
CA GLY A 199 7.41 -2.53 4.57
C GLY A 199 8.44 -2.24 3.50
N LEU A 200 7.96 -1.75 2.35
CA LEU A 200 8.76 -1.16 1.27
C LEU A 200 8.08 0.12 0.78
N ARG A 201 8.85 1.19 0.59
CA ARG A 201 8.39 2.47 0.06
C ARG A 201 9.21 2.84 -1.16
N LEU A 202 8.53 3.20 -2.23
CA LEU A 202 9.09 3.91 -3.38
C LEU A 202 8.73 5.38 -3.26
N THR A 203 9.72 6.26 -3.31
CA THR A 203 9.52 7.67 -3.67
C THR A 203 10.20 7.88 -5.00
N CYS A 204 9.51 8.37 -6.04
CA CYS A 204 10.14 8.62 -7.33
C CYS A 204 9.49 9.74 -8.14
N ALA A 205 10.22 10.26 -9.11
CA ALA A 205 9.64 11.13 -10.12
C ALA A 205 8.75 10.31 -11.06
N ALA A 206 7.71 10.94 -11.64
CA ALA A 206 6.82 10.27 -12.59
C ALA A 206 7.57 9.66 -13.79
N ALA A 207 8.66 10.30 -14.23
CA ALA A 207 9.50 9.82 -15.33
C ALA A 207 10.27 8.51 -15.01
N ASP A 208 10.55 8.25 -13.73
CA ASP A 208 11.31 7.08 -13.29
C ASP A 208 10.40 5.91 -12.92
N LEU A 209 9.11 6.16 -12.69
CA LEU A 209 8.16 5.21 -12.13
C LEU A 209 8.14 3.86 -12.90
N GLU A 210 8.02 3.89 -14.23
CA GLU A 210 7.98 2.65 -15.03
C GLU A 210 9.25 1.81 -14.84
N THR A 211 10.42 2.46 -14.81
CA THR A 211 11.71 1.80 -14.62
C THR A 211 11.83 1.21 -13.22
N GLU A 212 11.41 1.95 -12.19
CA GLU A 212 11.46 1.49 -10.80
C GLU A 212 10.46 0.35 -10.54
N LEU A 213 9.26 0.42 -11.11
CA LEU A 213 8.30 -0.68 -11.04
C LEU A 213 8.83 -1.94 -11.72
N ALA A 214 9.48 -1.82 -12.88
CA ALA A 214 10.09 -2.98 -13.54
C ALA A 214 11.18 -3.64 -12.66
N LYS A 215 11.99 -2.85 -11.95
CA LYS A 215 12.95 -3.37 -10.96
C LYS A 215 12.24 -4.07 -9.81
N LEU A 216 11.22 -3.45 -9.23
CA LEU A 216 10.42 -4.02 -8.14
C LEU A 216 9.84 -5.38 -8.53
N TRP A 217 9.19 -5.46 -9.69
CA TRP A 217 8.57 -6.69 -10.18
C TRP A 217 9.56 -7.81 -10.43
N THR A 218 10.74 -7.47 -10.96
CA THR A 218 11.85 -8.43 -11.13
C THR A 218 12.28 -8.99 -9.78
N VAL A 219 12.46 -8.12 -8.78
CA VAL A 219 12.87 -8.49 -7.43
C VAL A 219 11.82 -9.34 -6.72
N LEU A 220 10.54 -8.95 -6.79
CA LEU A 220 9.44 -9.73 -6.22
C LEU A 220 9.28 -11.10 -6.89
N GLY A 221 9.64 -11.23 -8.16
CA GLY A 221 9.69 -12.52 -8.85
C GLY A 221 10.71 -13.50 -8.27
N GLN A 222 11.70 -13.02 -7.51
CA GLN A 222 12.78 -13.82 -6.92
C GLN A 222 12.60 -14.10 -5.42
N VAL A 223 11.63 -13.44 -4.77
CA VAL A 223 11.35 -13.65 -3.35
C VAL A 223 10.87 -15.09 -3.13
N PRO A 224 11.42 -15.83 -2.14
CA PRO A 224 10.99 -17.20 -1.85
C PRO A 224 9.52 -17.26 -1.41
N ASP A 225 8.80 -18.31 -1.82
CA ASP A 225 7.36 -18.46 -1.48
C ASP A 225 7.08 -18.62 0.02
N HIS A 226 8.11 -18.98 0.80
CA HIS A 226 8.06 -19.11 2.26
C HIS A 226 8.44 -17.82 3.00
N ALA A 227 8.75 -16.73 2.29
CA ALA A 227 9.10 -15.45 2.90
C ALA A 227 7.86 -14.72 3.45
N ARG A 228 7.26 -15.31 4.49
CA ARG A 228 6.07 -14.77 5.17
C ARG A 228 6.45 -13.68 6.15
N SER A 229 5.60 -12.67 6.29
CA SER A 229 5.78 -11.67 7.34
C SER A 229 5.61 -12.29 8.73
N PRO A 230 6.17 -11.68 9.79
CA PRO A 230 5.90 -12.08 11.17
C PRO A 230 4.41 -12.07 11.49
N THR A 231 3.67 -11.06 11.03
CA THR A 231 2.20 -10.97 11.16
C THR A 231 1.51 -12.19 10.56
N ARG A 232 1.87 -12.57 9.33
CA ARG A 232 1.28 -13.71 8.63
C ARG A 232 1.60 -15.03 9.34
N SER A 233 2.85 -15.17 9.77
CA SER A 233 3.33 -16.35 10.50
C SER A 233 2.59 -16.53 11.83
N ALA A 234 2.32 -15.44 12.55
CA ALA A 234 1.60 -15.47 13.83
C ALA A 234 0.13 -15.92 13.70
N LEU A 235 -0.51 -15.70 12.55
CA LEU A 235 -1.88 -16.16 12.29
C LEU A 235 -1.97 -17.64 11.88
N GLN A 236 -0.83 -18.26 11.56
CA GLN A 236 -0.74 -19.66 11.13
C GLN A 236 -0.21 -20.59 12.24
N ALA A 237 0.23 -20.02 13.36
CA ALA A 237 0.74 -20.74 14.54
C ALA A 237 -0.38 -21.13 15.50
#